data_AF-A0A1I2L827-F1
#
_entry.id   AF-A0A1I2L827-F1
#
_cell.length_a   1.000
_cell.length_b   1.000
_cell.length_c   1.000
_cell.angle_alpha   90.00
_cell.angle_beta   90.00
_cell.angle_gamma   90.00
#
_symmetry.space_group_name_H-M   'P 1'
#
loop_
_entity.id
_entity.type
_entity.pdbx_description
1 polymer ?
#
loop_
_entity_poly.entity_id
_entity_poly.type
_entity_poly.pdbx_seq_one_letter_code
_entity_poly.pdbx_strand_id
1 'polypeptide(L)'
;MTIDEDTTRPRRRPLRDVAGGPVQQAHRVDRCRSHMVASPLLLDDGQAVSRLSFPVQGEAARSLARAEAACVLAPRFGVRAQRLPSTRWSAVQVVVEGDPAPVARCVAAMPRILDYVEVLASEAARAFGRWSRHSCEAALVTALGAVELHTRAREFRAAAFDVAARVLAGPYTDSCVAARTELPPWDQVEAIAGGYASYGWVDVADAYDPAEVQQLLAHAIPATGYGALDHRTASHDTAGFEQLALPIPDSGHLRSSGTTVVVIPCSGAKLDRRATAGEIYTGRLHGQARRAADALTAGGGTVLVLSALHGFLSLTREIEPYEHRWNQPGSVTAVELLAQAAALGLADADDVILLTPSAYTARAARVWPEARAPLAHMGIGRQLARLASLREHSGSVFCVEGGGVFDAAPQTQRWPCGRQPSSGPADTWAGPPFTEPTTIPVSQSPTPSAETPGPTSTPDLGGRPGGGWWFGIAAGPCVQPPWPSTNQTGRHHRSDASAE
;
A
#
# COMPACT_ATOMS: atom_id res chain seq x y z
N MET A 1 -51.95 6.64 6.95
CA MET A 1 -51.02 6.14 5.92
C MET A 1 -50.04 7.27 5.67
N THR A 2 -49.01 7.36 6.50
CA THR A 2 -48.03 8.44 6.50
C THR A 2 -47.04 8.12 5.38
N ILE A 3 -46.98 8.98 4.36
CA ILE A 3 -46.03 8.83 3.26
C ILE A 3 -44.68 9.28 3.82
N ASP A 4 -43.75 8.32 3.89
CA ASP A 4 -42.39 8.53 4.36
C ASP A 4 -41.61 9.35 3.32
N GLU A 5 -41.39 10.64 3.60
CA GLU A 5 -40.73 11.61 2.71
C GLU A 5 -39.24 11.31 2.46
N ASP A 6 -38.65 10.30 3.13
CA ASP A 6 -37.22 9.98 3.01
C ASP A 6 -36.86 9.00 1.86
N THR A 7 -37.76 8.81 0.88
CA THR A 7 -37.50 7.93 -0.28
C THR A 7 -36.74 8.61 -1.43
N THR A 8 -36.47 9.92 -1.34
CA THR A 8 -35.78 10.69 -2.40
C THR A 8 -34.26 10.70 -2.27
N ARG A 9 -33.68 10.27 -1.14
CA ARG A 9 -32.23 10.04 -1.07
C ARG A 9 -31.88 8.74 -1.80
N PRO A 10 -31.05 8.77 -2.86
CA PRO A 10 -30.58 7.54 -3.49
C PRO A 10 -29.99 6.64 -2.41
N ARG A 11 -30.48 5.40 -2.29
CA ARG A 11 -30.03 4.45 -1.27
C ARG A 11 -28.50 4.32 -1.33
N ARG A 12 -27.82 4.99 -0.42
CA ARG A 12 -26.36 5.00 -0.32
C ARG A 12 -25.92 3.60 0.08
N ARG A 13 -25.13 2.95 -0.77
CA ARG A 13 -24.63 1.61 -0.52
C ARG A 13 -23.57 1.69 0.59
N PRO A 14 -23.75 1.05 1.75
CA PRO A 14 -22.77 1.13 2.81
C PRO A 14 -21.47 0.43 2.36
N LEU A 15 -20.32 0.96 2.79
CA LEU A 15 -18.99 0.50 2.35
C LEU A 15 -18.72 -0.99 2.67
N ARG A 16 -19.48 -1.57 3.61
CA ARG A 16 -19.46 -2.99 3.95
C ARG A 16 -20.03 -3.90 2.84
N ASP A 17 -20.82 -3.35 1.92
CA ASP A 17 -21.51 -4.11 0.87
C ASP A 17 -20.76 -4.15 -0.47
N VAL A 18 -19.47 -3.78 -0.50
CA VAL A 18 -18.67 -3.87 -1.74
C VAL A 18 -18.54 -5.35 -2.11
N ALA A 19 -19.23 -5.72 -3.18
CA ALA A 19 -19.43 -7.11 -3.60
C ALA A 19 -18.10 -7.85 -3.80
N GLY A 20 -17.91 -8.91 -3.03
CA GLY A 20 -16.83 -9.87 -3.22
C GLY A 20 -17.16 -11.17 -2.53
N GLY A 21 -16.67 -12.29 -3.06
CA GLY A 21 -16.82 -13.59 -2.39
C GLY A 21 -16.07 -13.64 -1.05
N PRO A 22 -16.31 -14.64 -0.19
CA PRO A 22 -15.72 -14.73 1.15
C PRO A 22 -14.19 -14.67 1.15
N VAL A 23 -13.53 -15.19 0.11
CA VAL A 23 -12.07 -15.11 -0.08
C VAL A 23 -11.60 -13.67 -0.27
N GLN A 24 -12.31 -12.88 -1.08
CA GLN A 24 -11.98 -11.47 -1.32
C GLN A 24 -12.21 -10.64 -0.06
N GLN A 25 -13.26 -10.97 0.71
CA GLN A 25 -13.53 -10.33 2.00
C GLN A 25 -12.43 -10.64 3.01
N ALA A 26 -11.96 -11.89 3.10
CA ALA A 26 -10.84 -12.26 3.97
C ALA A 26 -9.55 -11.51 3.60
N HIS A 27 -9.19 -11.46 2.31
CA HIS A 27 -8.05 -10.67 1.85
C HIS A 27 -8.20 -9.17 2.13
N ARG A 28 -9.43 -8.64 2.02
CA ARG A 28 -9.71 -7.25 2.36
C ARG A 28 -9.50 -6.99 3.86
N VAL A 29 -9.96 -7.89 4.74
CA VAL A 29 -9.74 -7.81 6.18
C VAL A 29 -8.25 -7.83 6.52
N ASP A 30 -7.47 -8.74 5.92
CA ASP A 30 -6.03 -8.82 6.14
C ASP A 30 -5.31 -7.54 5.66
N ARG A 31 -5.72 -7.01 4.51
CA ARG A 31 -5.17 -5.75 3.97
C ARG A 31 -5.53 -4.56 4.87
N CYS A 32 -6.76 -4.46 5.36
CA CYS A 32 -7.19 -3.43 6.30
C CYS A 32 -6.32 -3.44 7.56
N ARG A 33 -6.05 -4.62 8.14
CA ARG A 33 -5.17 -4.78 9.31
C ARG A 33 -3.73 -4.33 9.06
N SER A 34 -3.25 -4.39 7.82
CA SER A 34 -1.91 -3.92 7.46
C SER A 34 -1.79 -2.38 7.41
N HIS A 35 -2.92 -1.65 7.31
CA HIS A 35 -2.91 -0.20 7.20
C HIS A 35 -2.65 0.49 8.55
N MET A 36 -3.17 -0.08 9.64
CA MET A 36 -3.21 0.55 10.94
C MET A 36 -3.37 -0.50 12.05
N VAL A 37 -2.73 -0.27 13.19
CA VAL A 37 -2.96 -0.99 14.45
C VAL A 37 -3.47 0.00 15.48
N ALA A 38 -4.61 -0.29 16.11
CA ALA A 38 -5.15 0.53 17.19
C ALA A 38 -4.77 -0.05 18.56
N SER A 39 -4.40 0.82 19.49
CA SER A 39 -4.32 0.47 20.92
C SER A 39 -5.72 0.32 21.52
N PRO A 40 -5.87 -0.42 22.63
CA PRO A 40 -7.12 -0.48 23.38
C PRO A 40 -7.67 0.91 23.70
N LEU A 41 -9.00 1.02 23.80
CA LEU A 41 -9.64 2.25 24.26
C LEU A 41 -9.30 2.48 25.73
N LEU A 42 -8.74 3.64 26.05
CA LEU A 42 -8.50 4.09 27.41
C LEU A 42 -9.64 5.04 27.81
N LEU A 43 -10.31 4.76 28.92
CA LEU A 43 -11.41 5.58 29.44
C LEU A 43 -10.90 6.48 30.57
N ASP A 44 -11.02 7.79 30.40
CA ASP A 44 -10.63 8.80 31.38
C ASP A 44 -11.75 9.84 31.51
N ASP A 45 -12.34 9.95 32.71
CA ASP A 45 -13.38 10.94 33.04
C ASP A 45 -14.50 11.07 31.99
N GLY A 46 -15.05 9.93 31.55
CA GLY A 46 -16.12 9.90 30.54
C GLY A 46 -15.67 10.19 29.10
N GLN A 47 -14.39 10.43 28.87
CA GLN A 47 -13.76 10.50 27.55
C GLN A 47 -13.03 9.19 27.23
N ALA A 48 -12.87 8.91 25.95
CA ALA A 48 -12.05 7.81 25.47
C ALA A 48 -10.90 8.33 24.62
N VAL A 49 -9.77 7.63 24.72
CA VAL A 49 -8.58 7.87 23.90
C VAL A 49 -8.15 6.54 23.27
N SER A 50 -7.80 6.56 21.99
CA SER A 50 -7.08 5.45 21.34
C SER A 50 -5.92 5.97 20.51
N ARG A 51 -4.85 5.18 20.47
CA ARG A 51 -3.69 5.46 19.64
C ARG A 51 -3.73 4.60 18.39
N LEU A 52 -3.73 5.24 17.25
CA LEU A 52 -3.64 4.63 15.93
C LEU A 52 -2.18 4.63 15.49
N SER A 53 -1.62 3.46 15.18
CA SER A 53 -0.26 3.28 14.71
C SER A 53 -0.23 2.84 13.25
N PHE A 54 0.47 3.60 12.42
CA PHE A 54 0.62 3.36 10.98
C PHE A 54 2.03 2.82 10.71
N PRO A 55 2.21 1.49 10.53
CA PRO A 55 3.53 0.88 10.45
C PRO A 55 4.28 1.32 9.18
N VAL A 56 5.58 1.61 9.31
CA VAL A 56 6.45 1.97 8.18
C VAL A 56 7.00 0.71 7.52
N GLN A 57 6.21 0.10 6.63
CA GLN A 57 6.62 -1.10 5.89
C GLN A 57 7.34 -0.73 4.58
N GLY A 58 8.50 -0.07 4.70
CA GLY A 58 9.38 0.26 3.58
C GLY A 58 9.05 1.56 2.81
N GLU A 59 7.88 2.16 3.03
CA GLU A 59 7.49 3.44 2.41
C GLU A 59 6.92 4.40 3.47
N ALA A 60 7.79 5.16 4.15
CA ALA A 60 7.40 6.10 5.21
C ALA A 60 6.34 7.13 4.74
N ALA A 61 6.45 7.59 3.49
CA ALA A 61 5.49 8.53 2.89
C ALA A 61 4.05 7.98 2.88
N ARG A 62 3.88 6.66 2.67
CA ARG A 62 2.56 6.04 2.64
C ARG A 62 1.93 5.96 4.03
N SER A 63 2.73 5.63 5.04
CA SER A 63 2.27 5.61 6.43
C SER A 63 1.93 7.02 6.92
N LEU A 64 2.68 8.04 6.48
CA LEU A 64 2.36 9.43 6.74
C LEU A 64 1.04 9.86 6.08
N ALA A 65 0.84 9.60 4.80
CA ALA A 65 -0.41 9.92 4.09
C ALA A 65 -1.64 9.26 4.75
N ARG A 66 -1.52 8.01 5.20
CA ARG A 66 -2.60 7.33 5.95
C ARG A 66 -2.89 7.99 7.30
N ALA A 67 -1.85 8.42 8.02
CA ALA A 67 -2.02 9.13 9.28
C ALA A 67 -2.69 10.50 9.08
N GLU A 68 -2.30 11.23 8.03
CA GLU A 68 -2.92 12.51 7.66
C GLU A 68 -4.38 12.33 7.23
N ALA A 69 -4.67 11.31 6.41
CA ALA A 69 -6.04 10.94 6.06
C ALA A 69 -6.88 10.58 7.30
N ALA A 70 -6.33 9.85 8.26
CA ALA A 70 -7.02 9.55 9.51
C ALA A 70 -7.38 10.82 10.30
N CYS A 71 -6.47 11.80 10.37
CA CYS A 71 -6.75 13.10 10.97
C CYS A 71 -7.88 13.86 10.24
N VAL A 72 -7.88 13.82 8.90
CA VAL A 72 -8.90 14.48 8.06
C VAL A 72 -10.27 13.80 8.20
N LEU A 73 -10.31 12.46 8.34
CA LEU A 73 -11.55 11.68 8.41
C LEU A 73 -12.18 11.64 9.81
N ALA A 74 -11.37 11.70 10.87
CA ALA A 74 -11.83 11.58 12.26
C ALA A 74 -12.97 12.54 12.66
N PRO A 75 -12.99 13.83 12.26
CA PRO A 75 -14.11 14.72 12.56
C PRO A 75 -15.47 14.22 12.09
N ARG A 76 -15.54 13.34 11.07
CA ARG A 76 -16.82 12.75 10.62
C ARG A 76 -17.46 11.80 11.62
N PHE A 77 -16.70 11.34 12.59
CA PHE A 77 -17.21 10.54 13.71
C PHE A 77 -17.53 11.39 14.93
N GLY A 78 -17.29 12.71 14.89
CA GLY A 78 -17.39 13.59 16.06
C GLY A 78 -16.23 13.42 17.04
N VAL A 79 -15.06 12.98 16.56
CA VAL A 79 -13.86 12.81 17.40
C VAL A 79 -12.73 13.72 16.92
N ARG A 80 -11.86 14.11 17.85
CA ARG A 80 -10.65 14.86 17.55
C ARG A 80 -9.52 13.88 17.23
N ALA A 81 -8.64 14.26 16.33
CA ALA A 81 -7.47 13.48 15.96
C ALA A 81 -6.24 14.37 15.86
N GLN A 82 -5.14 13.94 16.45
CA GLN A 82 -3.86 14.65 16.40
C GLN A 82 -2.73 13.68 16.10
N ARG A 83 -1.91 14.01 15.09
CA ARG A 83 -0.67 13.29 14.83
C ARG A 83 0.34 13.58 15.94
N LEU A 84 0.90 12.54 16.53
CA LEU A 84 1.97 12.69 17.50
C LEU A 84 3.30 12.93 16.80
N PRO A 85 4.20 13.77 17.37
CA PRO A 85 5.58 13.82 16.94
C PRO A 85 6.20 12.45 17.18
N SER A 86 6.56 11.74 16.10
CA SER A 86 7.13 10.41 16.24
C SER A 86 8.60 10.52 16.64
N THR A 87 8.96 9.89 17.76
CA THR A 87 10.35 9.71 18.20
C THR A 87 10.97 8.42 17.62
N ARG A 88 10.18 7.56 16.96
CA ARG A 88 10.62 6.26 16.46
C ARG A 88 10.31 6.09 14.97
N TRP A 89 11.31 5.68 14.21
CA TRP A 89 11.26 5.50 12.75
C TRP A 89 10.34 4.36 12.27
N SER A 90 9.73 3.59 13.18
CA SER A 90 8.97 2.37 12.86
C SER A 90 7.47 2.60 12.60
N ALA A 91 6.87 3.68 13.10
CA ALA A 91 5.46 3.99 12.89
C ALA A 91 5.17 5.49 12.98
N VAL A 92 4.15 5.94 12.24
CA VAL A 92 3.51 7.24 12.46
C VAL A 92 2.33 7.01 13.41
N GLN A 93 2.12 7.89 14.38
CA GLN A 93 1.07 7.73 15.38
C GLN A 93 0.06 8.88 15.32
N VAL A 94 -1.21 8.55 15.46
CA VAL A 94 -2.31 9.50 15.61
C VAL A 94 -3.06 9.13 16.90
N VAL A 95 -3.35 10.11 17.73
CA VAL A 95 -4.24 9.95 18.88
C VAL A 95 -5.62 10.43 18.47
N VAL A 96 -6.63 9.61 18.75
CA VAL A 96 -8.04 9.96 18.61
C VAL A 96 -8.68 10.06 19.97
N GLU A 97 -9.43 11.14 20.21
CA GLU A 97 -10.05 11.44 21.50
C GLU A 97 -11.47 12.00 21.34
N GLY A 98 -12.33 11.70 22.31
CA GLY A 98 -13.73 12.15 22.35
C GLY A 98 -14.60 11.22 23.16
N ASP A 99 -15.91 11.24 22.93
CA ASP A 99 -16.83 10.34 23.63
C ASP A 99 -16.56 8.86 23.25
N PRO A 100 -16.75 7.90 24.18
CA PRO A 100 -16.39 6.49 23.97
C PRO A 100 -16.98 5.86 22.71
N ALA A 101 -18.28 6.05 22.47
CA ALA A 101 -18.95 5.46 21.32
C ALA A 101 -18.47 6.05 19.98
N PRO A 102 -18.39 7.39 19.79
CA PRO A 102 -17.68 8.00 18.66
C PRO A 102 -16.26 7.50 18.42
N VAL A 103 -15.42 7.39 19.47
CA VAL A 103 -14.03 6.93 19.32
C VAL A 103 -14.01 5.46 18.89
N ALA A 104 -14.83 4.59 19.48
CA ALA A 104 -14.93 3.19 19.09
C ALA A 104 -15.39 3.04 17.62
N ARG A 105 -16.38 3.84 17.17
CA ARG A 105 -16.81 3.88 15.76
C ARG A 105 -15.68 4.30 14.82
N CYS A 106 -14.96 5.36 15.17
CA CYS A 106 -13.83 5.86 14.39
C CYS A 106 -12.74 4.78 14.26
N VAL A 107 -12.33 4.17 15.38
CA VAL A 107 -11.30 3.11 15.43
C VAL A 107 -11.72 1.90 14.57
N ALA A 108 -12.96 1.44 14.68
CA ALA A 108 -13.48 0.32 13.90
C ALA A 108 -13.60 0.64 12.39
N ALA A 109 -14.03 1.86 12.04
CA ALA A 109 -14.21 2.24 10.63
C ALA A 109 -12.88 2.49 9.90
N MET A 110 -11.90 3.08 10.58
CA MET A 110 -10.70 3.65 9.96
C MET A 110 -9.94 2.69 9.02
N PRO A 111 -9.66 1.42 9.36
CA PRO A 111 -8.99 0.49 8.44
C PRO A 111 -9.72 0.31 7.11
N ARG A 112 -11.07 0.23 7.15
CA ARG A 112 -11.90 0.00 5.97
C ARG A 112 -12.01 1.24 5.10
N ILE A 113 -12.03 2.42 5.72
CA ILE A 113 -12.03 3.70 5.00
C ILE A 113 -10.69 3.91 4.30
N LEU A 114 -9.57 3.69 4.99
CA LEU A 114 -8.24 3.83 4.39
C LEU A 114 -8.03 2.85 3.22
N ASP A 115 -8.51 1.60 3.37
CA ASP A 115 -8.54 0.63 2.27
C ASP A 115 -9.33 1.17 1.07
N TYR A 116 -10.48 1.79 1.32
CA TYR A 116 -11.31 2.35 0.27
C TYR A 116 -10.70 3.57 -0.41
N VAL A 117 -10.06 4.47 0.34
CA VAL A 117 -9.27 5.58 -0.20
C VAL A 117 -8.15 5.05 -1.11
N GLU A 118 -7.45 3.96 -0.71
CA GLU A 118 -6.44 3.33 -1.58
C GLU A 118 -7.03 2.74 -2.87
N VAL A 119 -8.24 2.19 -2.81
CA VAL A 119 -8.96 1.70 -3.99
C VAL A 119 -9.30 2.86 -4.93
N LEU A 120 -9.86 3.96 -4.42
CA LEU A 120 -10.20 5.14 -5.21
C LEU A 120 -8.95 5.77 -5.86
N ALA A 121 -7.88 5.94 -5.09
CA ALA A 121 -6.60 6.43 -5.61
C ALA A 121 -6.01 5.48 -6.68
N SER A 122 -6.21 4.17 -6.54
CA SER A 122 -5.81 3.19 -7.55
C SER A 122 -6.62 3.29 -8.83
N GLU A 123 -7.92 3.49 -8.74
CA GLU A 123 -8.79 3.68 -9.90
C GLU A 123 -8.45 4.98 -10.64
N ALA A 124 -8.22 6.08 -9.92
CA ALA A 124 -7.74 7.33 -10.49
C ALA A 124 -6.39 7.13 -11.21
N ALA A 125 -5.42 6.45 -10.59
CA ALA A 125 -4.13 6.16 -11.21
C ALA A 125 -4.24 5.22 -12.43
N ARG A 126 -5.20 4.29 -12.45
CA ARG A 126 -5.49 3.45 -13.63
C ARG A 126 -6.11 4.27 -14.76
N ALA A 127 -6.98 5.22 -14.43
CA ALA A 127 -7.56 6.15 -15.41
C ALA A 127 -6.46 7.00 -16.06
N PHE A 128 -5.56 7.56 -15.25
CA PHE A 128 -4.35 8.22 -15.70
C PHE A 128 -3.56 7.35 -16.70
N GLY A 129 -3.32 6.09 -16.34
CA GLY A 129 -2.63 5.14 -17.23
C GLY A 129 -3.41 4.75 -18.49
N ARG A 130 -4.74 4.89 -18.54
CA ARG A 130 -5.53 4.66 -19.76
C ARG A 130 -5.48 5.87 -20.68
N TRP A 131 -5.56 7.08 -20.13
CA TRP A 131 -5.47 8.32 -20.90
C TRP A 131 -4.12 8.44 -21.59
N SER A 132 -3.04 8.09 -20.90
CA SER A 132 -1.71 8.07 -21.53
C SER A 132 -1.60 7.19 -22.77
N ARG A 133 -2.49 6.20 -22.94
CA ARG A 133 -2.51 5.31 -24.11
C ARG A 133 -3.53 5.70 -25.17
N HIS A 134 -4.58 6.46 -24.83
CA HIS A 134 -5.77 6.56 -25.67
C HIS A 134 -6.35 7.98 -25.81
N SER A 135 -5.76 8.99 -25.17
CA SER A 135 -6.22 10.38 -25.32
C SER A 135 -5.41 11.17 -26.34
N CYS A 136 -5.93 12.31 -26.77
CA CYS A 136 -5.18 13.30 -27.55
C CYS A 136 -3.94 13.81 -26.80
N GLU A 137 -3.86 13.62 -25.48
CA GLU A 137 -2.68 13.95 -24.67
C GLU A 137 -1.60 12.84 -24.66
N ALA A 138 -1.78 11.73 -25.38
CA ALA A 138 -0.78 10.66 -25.44
C ALA A 138 0.60 11.17 -25.92
N ALA A 139 0.62 12.21 -26.77
CA ALA A 139 1.84 12.88 -27.21
C ALA A 139 2.64 13.48 -26.04
N LEU A 140 1.98 14.10 -25.06
CA LEU A 140 2.63 14.67 -23.87
C LEU A 140 3.25 13.58 -23.00
N VAL A 141 2.57 12.44 -22.86
CA VAL A 141 3.11 11.30 -22.09
C VAL A 141 4.28 10.65 -22.82
N THR A 142 4.21 10.52 -24.15
CA THR A 142 5.27 9.93 -24.98
C THR A 142 6.54 10.77 -24.95
N ALA A 143 6.41 12.09 -24.73
CA ALA A 143 7.55 12.98 -24.55
C ALA A 143 8.29 12.77 -23.22
N LEU A 144 7.67 12.17 -22.21
CA LEU A 144 8.31 11.88 -20.92
C LEU A 144 9.18 10.62 -21.01
N GLY A 145 10.36 10.66 -20.40
CA GLY A 145 11.17 9.46 -20.19
C GLY A 145 10.49 8.48 -19.22
N ALA A 146 10.82 7.18 -19.34
CA ALA A 146 10.21 6.14 -18.49
C ALA A 146 10.38 6.39 -16.98
N VAL A 147 11.52 6.94 -16.56
CA VAL A 147 11.80 7.30 -15.16
C VAL A 147 10.91 8.45 -14.70
N GLU A 148 10.76 9.49 -15.52
CA GLU A 148 9.92 10.64 -15.22
C GLU A 148 8.44 10.23 -15.15
N LEU A 149 7.96 9.44 -16.11
CA LEU A 149 6.60 8.90 -16.10
C LEU A 149 6.32 8.10 -14.83
N HIS A 150 7.26 7.26 -14.38
CA HIS A 150 7.11 6.52 -13.14
C HIS A 150 7.03 7.43 -11.91
N THR A 151 7.88 8.46 -11.86
CA THR A 151 7.86 9.47 -10.79
C THR A 151 6.54 10.22 -10.76
N ARG A 152 6.06 10.72 -11.91
CA ARG A 152 4.76 11.42 -12.04
C ARG A 152 3.59 10.52 -11.65
N ALA A 153 3.59 9.26 -12.07
CA ALA A 153 2.54 8.32 -11.70
C ALA A 153 2.51 8.06 -10.18
N ARG A 154 3.68 8.00 -9.53
CA ARG A 154 3.80 7.84 -8.07
C ARG A 154 3.30 9.08 -7.33
N GLU A 155 3.70 10.27 -7.77
CA GLU A 155 3.24 11.56 -7.23
C GLU A 155 1.73 11.73 -7.39
N PHE A 156 1.20 11.45 -8.59
CA PHE A 156 -0.23 11.49 -8.87
C PHE A 156 -1.02 10.56 -7.96
N ARG A 157 -0.54 9.32 -7.75
CA ARG A 157 -1.20 8.37 -6.86
C ARG A 157 -1.21 8.83 -5.40
N ALA A 158 -0.12 9.45 -4.93
CA ALA A 158 -0.05 10.00 -3.58
C ALA A 158 -1.06 11.15 -3.42
N ALA A 159 -1.04 12.13 -4.33
CA ALA A 159 -1.99 13.23 -4.29
C ALA A 159 -3.45 12.77 -4.46
N ALA A 160 -3.71 11.75 -5.29
CA ALA A 160 -5.05 11.18 -5.47
C ALA A 160 -5.59 10.54 -4.18
N PHE A 161 -4.70 9.98 -3.35
CA PHE A 161 -5.07 9.45 -2.03
C PHE A 161 -5.53 10.59 -1.10
N ASP A 162 -4.80 11.70 -1.05
CA ASP A 162 -5.14 12.85 -0.21
C ASP A 162 -6.44 13.53 -0.66
N VAL A 163 -6.64 13.67 -1.97
CA VAL A 163 -7.90 14.18 -2.56
C VAL A 163 -9.07 13.28 -2.19
N ALA A 164 -8.93 11.96 -2.36
CA ALA A 164 -9.98 11.02 -2.04
C ALA A 164 -10.34 11.03 -0.54
N ALA A 165 -9.35 11.13 0.36
CA ALA A 165 -9.59 11.26 1.80
C ALA A 165 -10.37 12.56 2.14
N ARG A 166 -9.99 13.69 1.56
CA ARG A 166 -10.70 14.97 1.75
C ARG A 166 -12.14 14.93 1.23
N VAL A 167 -12.37 14.38 0.05
CA VAL A 167 -13.72 14.26 -0.54
C VAL A 167 -14.63 13.38 0.32
N LEU A 168 -14.10 12.29 0.88
CA LEU A 168 -14.87 11.44 1.80
C LEU A 168 -15.09 12.10 3.17
N ALA A 169 -14.18 12.97 3.61
CA ALA A 169 -14.32 13.74 4.85
C ALA A 169 -15.28 14.94 4.73
N GLY A 170 -15.41 15.55 3.55
CA GLY A 170 -16.29 16.70 3.35
C GLY A 170 -17.79 16.36 3.40
N PRO A 171 -18.66 17.35 3.67
CA PRO A 171 -20.06 17.25 3.26
C PRO A 171 -20.10 17.04 1.73
N TYR A 172 -21.02 16.20 1.26
CA TYR A 172 -21.24 15.99 -0.18
C TYR A 172 -21.87 17.26 -0.78
N THR A 173 -21.07 18.30 -0.98
CA THR A 173 -21.53 19.59 -1.53
C THR A 173 -20.53 20.24 -2.47
N ASP A 174 -19.27 19.81 -2.50
CA ASP A 174 -18.31 20.36 -3.45
C ASP A 174 -18.43 19.69 -4.81
N SER A 175 -18.82 20.49 -5.81
CA SER A 175 -18.75 20.10 -7.21
C SER A 175 -17.29 19.76 -7.54
N CYS A 176 -17.02 18.54 -8.00
CA CYS A 176 -15.70 18.20 -8.51
C CYS A 176 -15.28 19.25 -9.53
N VAL A 177 -14.03 19.73 -9.41
CA VAL A 177 -13.43 20.58 -10.43
C VAL A 177 -13.51 19.83 -11.76
N ALA A 178 -14.09 20.45 -12.79
CA ALA A 178 -14.13 19.84 -14.11
C ALA A 178 -12.71 19.69 -14.66
N ALA A 179 -12.42 18.54 -15.26
CA ALA A 179 -11.15 18.32 -15.94
C ALA A 179 -11.02 19.30 -17.12
N ARG A 180 -9.82 19.87 -17.28
CA ARG A 180 -9.44 20.85 -18.30
C ARG A 180 -8.62 20.16 -19.37
N THR A 181 -8.99 20.33 -20.63
CA THR A 181 -8.34 19.66 -21.77
C THR A 181 -6.93 20.20 -22.07
N GLU A 182 -6.64 21.41 -21.61
CA GLU A 182 -5.38 22.12 -21.85
C GLU A 182 -4.26 21.78 -20.85
N LEU A 183 -4.59 21.10 -19.75
CA LEU A 183 -3.62 20.70 -18.73
C LEU A 183 -3.26 19.22 -18.88
N PRO A 184 -2.01 18.82 -18.61
CA PRO A 184 -1.68 17.40 -18.62
C PRO A 184 -2.39 16.68 -17.46
N PRO A 185 -2.76 15.40 -17.60
CA PRO A 185 -3.52 14.67 -16.59
C PRO A 185 -2.90 14.63 -15.19
N TRP A 186 -1.56 14.64 -15.08
CA TRP A 186 -0.90 14.59 -13.77
C TRP A 186 -1.02 15.90 -12.97
N ASP A 187 -1.27 17.03 -13.64
CA ASP A 187 -1.51 18.33 -12.99
C ASP A 187 -2.99 18.52 -12.62
N GLN A 188 -3.84 17.53 -12.92
CA GLN A 188 -5.30 17.58 -12.72
C GLN A 188 -5.80 16.59 -11.66
N VAL A 189 -4.95 16.24 -10.69
CA VAL A 189 -5.28 15.24 -9.67
C VAL A 189 -6.56 15.55 -8.89
N GLU A 190 -6.81 16.82 -8.58
CA GLU A 190 -8.04 17.27 -7.90
C GLU A 190 -9.30 16.93 -8.70
N ALA A 191 -9.33 17.28 -9.99
CA ALA A 191 -10.46 17.02 -10.87
C ALA A 191 -10.70 15.52 -11.05
N ILE A 192 -9.63 14.76 -11.31
CA ILE A 192 -9.71 13.34 -11.65
C ILE A 192 -10.03 12.51 -10.41
N ALA A 193 -9.19 12.60 -9.37
CA ALA A 193 -9.37 11.83 -8.14
C ALA A 193 -10.62 12.28 -7.40
N GLY A 194 -10.93 13.59 -7.40
CA GLY A 194 -12.16 14.13 -6.85
C GLY A 194 -13.40 13.59 -7.56
N GLY A 195 -13.37 13.50 -8.90
CA GLY A 195 -14.44 12.88 -9.68
C GLY A 195 -14.66 11.41 -9.32
N TYR A 196 -13.58 10.61 -9.21
CA TYR A 196 -13.67 9.21 -8.78
C TYR A 196 -14.17 9.06 -7.35
N ALA A 197 -13.67 9.88 -6.42
CA ALA A 197 -14.07 9.84 -5.01
C ALA A 197 -15.51 10.31 -4.81
N SER A 198 -15.99 11.26 -5.62
CA SER A 198 -17.37 11.75 -5.56
C SER A 198 -18.35 10.79 -6.22
N TYR A 199 -17.95 10.13 -7.30
CA TYR A 199 -18.74 9.06 -7.91
C TYR A 199 -18.83 7.83 -7.00
N GLY A 200 -17.69 7.46 -6.38
CA GLY A 200 -17.59 6.42 -5.36
C GLY A 200 -17.94 6.91 -3.96
N TRP A 201 -18.63 8.04 -3.81
CA TRP A 201 -18.83 8.61 -2.48
C TRP A 201 -19.70 7.67 -1.63
N VAL A 202 -19.26 7.42 -0.41
CA VAL A 202 -19.97 6.63 0.60
C VAL A 202 -20.02 7.43 1.89
N ASP A 203 -21.06 7.22 2.70
CA ASP A 203 -21.07 7.81 4.03
C ASP A 203 -20.08 7.04 4.92
N VAL A 204 -18.92 7.65 5.15
CA VAL A 204 -17.86 7.05 5.96
C VAL A 204 -18.25 6.91 7.43
N ALA A 205 -19.24 7.68 7.91
CA ALA A 205 -19.71 7.58 9.29
C ALA A 205 -20.31 6.20 9.60
N ASP A 206 -20.84 5.51 8.59
CA ASP A 206 -21.45 4.18 8.72
C ASP A 206 -20.51 3.04 8.28
N ALA A 207 -19.24 3.34 8.02
CA ALA A 207 -18.24 2.37 7.54
C ALA A 207 -17.66 1.46 8.63
N TYR A 208 -18.38 1.25 9.74
CA TYR A 208 -17.99 0.38 10.85
C TYR A 208 -18.87 -0.87 10.96
N ASP A 209 -18.33 -1.89 11.65
CA ASP A 209 -19.11 -3.04 12.10
C ASP A 209 -19.61 -2.77 13.54
N PRO A 210 -20.94 -2.75 13.79
CA PRO A 210 -21.47 -2.57 15.13
C PRO A 210 -20.96 -3.60 16.15
N ALA A 211 -20.70 -4.84 15.73
CA ALA A 211 -20.17 -5.87 16.63
C ALA A 211 -18.74 -5.55 17.08
N GLU A 212 -17.92 -5.02 16.18
CA GLU A 212 -16.55 -4.57 16.48
C GLU A 212 -16.56 -3.37 17.44
N VAL A 213 -17.50 -2.44 17.26
CA VAL A 213 -17.69 -1.30 18.19
C VAL A 213 -18.06 -1.78 19.58
N GLN A 214 -19.01 -2.71 19.70
CA GLN A 214 -19.38 -3.30 20.99
C GLN A 214 -18.19 -4.03 21.64
N GLN A 215 -17.42 -4.76 20.84
CA GLN A 215 -16.22 -5.44 21.33
C GLN A 215 -15.18 -4.43 21.85
N LEU A 216 -14.89 -3.36 21.10
CA LEU A 216 -13.94 -2.32 21.53
C LEU A 216 -14.37 -1.67 22.85
N LEU A 217 -15.66 -1.35 22.99
CA LEU A 217 -16.21 -0.77 24.23
C LEU A 217 -16.15 -1.75 25.40
N ALA A 218 -16.45 -3.02 25.16
CA ALA A 218 -16.40 -4.06 26.20
C ALA A 218 -14.97 -4.33 26.71
N HIS A 219 -13.96 -4.08 25.88
CA HIS A 219 -12.53 -4.24 26.23
C HIS A 219 -11.85 -2.90 26.57
N ALA A 220 -12.63 -1.84 26.79
CA ALA A 220 -12.09 -0.54 27.16
C ALA A 220 -11.50 -0.59 28.59
N ILE A 221 -10.35 0.05 28.76
CA ILE A 221 -9.55 -0.02 30.00
C ILE A 221 -9.74 1.31 30.76
N PRO A 222 -10.16 1.29 32.04
CA PRO A 222 -10.16 2.48 32.88
C PRO A 222 -8.75 3.04 33.08
N ALA A 223 -8.55 4.34 32.84
CA ALA A 223 -7.26 5.01 32.99
C ALA A 223 -6.77 5.06 34.45
N THR A 224 -7.66 4.86 35.43
CA THR A 224 -7.37 4.90 36.87
C THR A 224 -6.36 3.85 37.37
N GLY A 225 -5.99 2.85 36.55
CA GLY A 225 -4.99 1.83 36.88
C GLY A 225 -3.62 2.00 36.21
N TYR A 226 -3.51 2.84 35.19
CA TYR A 226 -2.24 3.14 34.52
C TYR A 226 -1.76 4.50 35.03
N GLY A 227 -0.74 4.49 35.89
CA GLY A 227 -0.13 5.71 36.42
C GLY A 227 -0.01 6.76 35.33
N ALA A 228 -0.66 7.90 35.57
CA ALA A 228 -0.87 9.02 34.64
C ALA A 228 0.20 9.08 33.55
N LEU A 229 -0.09 8.50 32.39
CA LEU A 229 0.67 8.80 31.19
C LEU A 229 0.45 10.30 30.95
N ASP A 230 1.51 11.10 31.13
CA ASP A 230 1.64 12.53 30.83
C ASP A 230 1.12 12.87 29.43
N HIS A 231 -0.20 12.92 29.27
CA HIS A 231 -0.88 13.20 28.01
C HIS A 231 -1.56 14.57 28.01
N ARG A 232 -1.56 15.28 29.14
CA ARG A 232 -1.92 16.70 29.17
C ARG A 232 -0.64 17.52 29.35
N THR A 233 -0.39 18.37 28.35
CA THR A 233 0.50 19.55 28.39
C THR A 233 2.02 19.30 28.48
N ALA A 234 2.63 18.96 27.34
CA ALA A 234 3.84 19.66 26.91
C ALA A 234 3.43 20.97 26.22
N SER A 235 2.87 21.91 26.99
CA SER A 235 2.86 23.33 26.60
C SER A 235 3.76 24.06 27.58
N HIS A 236 4.90 24.52 27.09
CA HIS A 236 5.77 25.56 27.65
C HIS A 236 5.61 25.86 29.16
N ASP A 237 6.53 25.33 29.99
CA ASP A 237 7.42 26.23 30.71
C ASP A 237 8.72 25.54 31.14
N THR A 238 9.80 26.31 31.14
CA THR A 238 11.18 25.85 31.33
C THR A 238 11.55 26.02 32.80
N ALA A 239 11.55 24.96 33.61
CA ALA A 239 12.32 24.92 34.85
C ALA A 239 12.50 23.48 35.35
N GLY A 240 13.73 23.16 35.74
CA GLY A 240 14.25 21.81 35.93
C GLY A 240 13.48 20.92 36.90
N PHE A 241 13.48 19.63 36.58
CA PHE A 241 13.37 18.57 37.57
C PHE A 241 14.46 17.53 37.35
N GLU A 242 15.15 17.28 38.45
CA GLU A 242 16.22 16.34 38.68
C GLU A 242 15.68 14.92 38.52
N GLN A 243 16.33 14.16 37.65
CA GLN A 243 15.91 12.83 37.23
C GLN A 243 16.24 11.81 38.33
N LEU A 244 15.22 11.36 39.08
CA LEU A 244 15.31 10.19 39.95
C LEU A 244 15.54 8.94 39.08
N ALA A 245 16.80 8.51 39.04
CA ALA A 245 17.23 7.27 38.41
C ALA A 245 16.63 6.07 39.16
N LEU A 246 15.64 5.42 38.54
CA LEU A 246 15.33 4.03 38.85
C LEU A 246 16.38 3.13 38.18
N PRO A 247 16.95 2.14 38.89
CA PRO A 247 17.91 1.21 38.30
C PRO A 247 17.15 0.33 37.31
N ILE A 248 17.35 0.57 36.02
CA ILE A 248 17.00 -0.39 34.98
C ILE A 248 17.94 -1.58 35.19
N PRO A 249 17.44 -2.80 35.48
CA PRO A 249 18.30 -3.95 35.50
C PRO A 249 18.91 -4.09 34.10
N ASP A 250 20.24 -4.09 34.10
CA ASP A 250 21.10 -4.19 32.95
C ASP A 250 20.55 -5.27 32.00
N SER A 251 20.02 -4.83 30.85
CA SER A 251 19.57 -5.72 29.79
C SER A 251 20.78 -6.26 29.01
N GLY A 252 21.82 -6.63 29.75
CA GLY A 252 22.80 -7.60 29.33
C GLY A 252 22.08 -8.93 29.17
N HIS A 253 21.39 -9.09 28.04
CA HIS A 253 21.34 -10.39 27.38
C HIS A 253 22.80 -10.82 27.24
N LEU A 254 23.28 -11.57 28.24
CA LEU A 254 24.27 -12.60 28.04
C LEU A 254 23.88 -13.23 26.71
N ARG A 255 24.68 -13.00 25.67
CA ARG A 255 24.56 -13.73 24.42
C ARG A 255 24.71 -15.19 24.83
N SER A 256 23.58 -15.86 25.09
CA SER A 256 23.58 -17.30 25.18
C SER A 256 24.25 -17.75 23.90
N SER A 257 25.14 -18.73 24.01
CA SER A 257 25.73 -19.41 22.86
C SER A 257 24.65 -20.22 22.12
N GLY A 258 23.46 -19.65 21.95
CA GLY A 258 22.29 -20.22 21.32
C GLY A 258 22.63 -20.53 19.87
N THR A 259 22.22 -21.72 19.43
CA THR A 259 22.48 -22.18 18.06
C THR A 259 21.59 -21.39 17.11
N THR A 260 22.16 -20.50 16.28
CA THR A 260 21.40 -19.84 15.20
C THR A 260 20.89 -20.88 14.22
N VAL A 261 19.57 -20.89 13.99
CA VAL A 261 18.91 -21.76 13.01
C VAL A 261 18.44 -20.93 11.82
N VAL A 262 18.91 -21.26 10.63
CA VAL A 262 18.47 -20.61 9.38
C VAL A 262 17.67 -21.59 8.54
N VAL A 263 16.42 -21.23 8.22
CA VAL A 263 15.52 -22.05 7.42
C VAL A 263 15.41 -21.48 6.01
N ILE A 264 15.76 -22.27 5.00
CA ILE A 264 15.72 -21.89 3.57
C ILE A 264 14.61 -22.67 2.83
N PRO A 265 14.08 -22.16 1.71
CA PRO A 265 12.96 -22.79 1.03
C PRO A 265 13.44 -23.95 0.15
N CYS A 266 12.62 -24.98 -0.03
CA CYS A 266 12.80 -25.90 -1.15
C CYS A 266 12.56 -25.18 -2.50
N SER A 267 12.99 -25.80 -3.59
CA SER A 267 12.71 -25.34 -4.97
C SER A 267 11.91 -26.38 -5.75
N GLY A 268 11.07 -25.92 -6.68
CA GLY A 268 10.45 -26.79 -7.69
C GLY A 268 11.51 -27.42 -8.60
N ALA A 269 12.44 -26.60 -9.13
CA ALA A 269 13.58 -27.12 -9.88
C ALA A 269 14.49 -27.96 -8.98
N LYS A 270 14.74 -29.20 -9.40
CA LYS A 270 15.56 -30.21 -8.72
C LYS A 270 16.46 -30.94 -9.70
N LEU A 271 17.49 -31.62 -9.19
CA LEU A 271 18.21 -32.65 -9.94
C LEU A 271 17.26 -33.82 -10.27
N ASP A 272 17.58 -34.57 -11.31
CA ASP A 272 16.85 -35.74 -11.79
C ASP A 272 17.32 -37.06 -11.15
N ARG A 273 18.18 -36.95 -10.14
CA ARG A 273 18.76 -38.07 -9.39
C ARG A 273 18.74 -37.78 -7.89
N ARG A 274 18.81 -38.85 -7.09
CA ARG A 274 19.05 -38.78 -5.65
C ARG A 274 20.27 -37.90 -5.34
N ALA A 275 20.11 -36.99 -4.38
CA ALA A 275 21.17 -36.13 -3.90
C ALA A 275 20.84 -35.64 -2.49
N THR A 276 21.81 -35.01 -1.83
CA THR A 276 21.59 -34.36 -0.54
C THR A 276 20.63 -33.18 -0.66
N ALA A 277 19.90 -32.84 0.39
CA ALA A 277 18.98 -31.70 0.39
C ALA A 277 19.69 -30.37 0.10
N GLY A 278 21.00 -30.27 0.37
CA GLY A 278 21.82 -29.12 0.02
C GLY A 278 22.13 -28.98 -1.48
N GLU A 279 22.02 -30.06 -2.26
CA GLU A 279 22.43 -30.10 -3.67
C GLU A 279 21.25 -30.34 -4.61
N ILE A 280 20.23 -31.07 -4.15
CA ILE A 280 19.12 -31.50 -5.02
C ILE A 280 18.31 -30.32 -5.55
N TYR A 281 18.21 -29.20 -4.83
CA TYR A 281 17.41 -28.05 -5.23
C TYR A 281 18.21 -27.03 -6.04
N THR A 282 17.83 -26.82 -7.31
CA THR A 282 18.60 -26.02 -8.28
C THR A 282 17.99 -24.64 -8.59
N GLY A 283 16.84 -24.31 -8.00
CA GLY A 283 16.15 -23.05 -8.28
C GLY A 283 16.88 -21.81 -7.75
N ARG A 284 16.72 -20.69 -8.47
CA ARG A 284 17.41 -19.42 -8.19
C ARG A 284 17.17 -18.90 -6.76
N LEU A 285 15.93 -18.96 -6.27
CA LEU A 285 15.61 -18.51 -4.91
C LEU A 285 16.30 -19.37 -3.85
N HIS A 286 16.27 -20.70 -4.01
CA HIS A 286 16.97 -21.63 -3.11
C HIS A 286 18.47 -21.34 -3.09
N GLY A 287 19.10 -21.23 -4.27
CA GLY A 287 20.54 -20.95 -4.36
C GLY A 287 20.96 -19.63 -3.68
N GLN A 288 20.16 -18.57 -3.81
CA GLN A 288 20.44 -17.29 -3.12
C GLN A 288 20.18 -17.39 -1.62
N ALA A 289 19.09 -18.04 -1.20
CA ALA A 289 18.78 -18.26 0.20
C ALA A 289 19.85 -19.10 0.89
N ARG A 290 20.37 -20.12 0.19
CA ARG A 290 21.44 -20.98 0.67
C ARG A 290 22.73 -20.20 0.92
N ARG A 291 23.17 -19.38 -0.06
CA ARG A 291 24.35 -18.52 0.10
C ARG A 291 24.21 -17.52 1.25
N ALA A 292 23.02 -16.95 1.43
CA ALA A 292 22.75 -16.06 2.55
C ALA A 292 22.76 -16.82 3.89
N ALA A 293 22.20 -18.03 3.93
CA ALA A 293 22.23 -18.89 5.12
C ALA A 293 23.66 -19.28 5.49
N ASP A 294 24.47 -19.74 4.53
CA ASP A 294 25.87 -20.09 4.75
C ASP A 294 26.65 -18.90 5.34
N ALA A 295 26.39 -17.67 4.86
CA ALA A 295 27.00 -16.46 5.40
C ALA A 295 26.52 -16.12 6.82
N LEU A 296 25.23 -16.33 7.12
CA LEU A 296 24.66 -16.10 8.46
C LEU A 296 25.12 -17.13 9.49
N THR A 297 25.46 -18.36 9.06
CA THR A 297 25.91 -19.45 9.94
C THR A 297 27.41 -19.70 9.86
N ALA A 298 28.19 -18.78 9.29
CA ALA A 298 29.65 -18.95 9.13
C ALA A 298 30.38 -19.06 10.48
N GLY A 299 29.86 -18.43 11.54
CA GLY A 299 30.36 -18.50 12.91
C GLY A 299 29.82 -19.67 13.74
N GLY A 300 29.12 -20.62 13.10
CA GLY A 300 28.35 -21.67 13.76
C GLY A 300 26.85 -21.47 13.58
N GLY A 301 26.11 -22.57 13.61
CA GLY A 301 24.65 -22.59 13.40
C GLY A 301 24.21 -23.78 12.57
N THR A 302 22.89 -23.91 12.42
CA THR A 302 22.27 -24.99 11.65
C THR A 302 21.44 -24.42 10.50
N VAL A 303 21.63 -24.95 9.29
CA VAL A 303 20.81 -24.62 8.13
C VAL A 303 19.86 -25.79 7.83
N LEU A 304 18.57 -25.48 7.69
CA LEU A 304 17.53 -26.45 7.35
C LEU A 304 16.84 -26.06 6.06
N VAL A 305 16.49 -27.04 5.22
CA VAL A 305 15.56 -26.83 4.10
C VAL A 305 14.15 -27.16 4.56
N LEU A 306 13.20 -26.25 4.29
CA LEU A 306 11.78 -26.49 4.52
C LEU A 306 11.10 -27.01 3.25
N SER A 307 10.71 -28.28 3.26
CA SER A 307 10.01 -29.00 2.20
C SER A 307 8.53 -29.21 2.53
N ALA A 308 7.66 -29.13 1.53
CA ALA A 308 6.25 -29.44 1.68
C ALA A 308 5.98 -30.92 1.97
N LEU A 309 6.77 -31.83 1.38
CA LEU A 309 6.61 -33.27 1.55
C LEU A 309 7.33 -33.78 2.79
N HIS A 310 8.54 -33.26 3.05
CA HIS A 310 9.43 -33.83 4.07
C HIS A 310 9.59 -32.99 5.34
N GLY A 311 9.08 -31.76 5.36
CA GLY A 311 9.31 -30.84 6.48
C GLY A 311 10.74 -30.33 6.56
N PHE A 312 11.34 -30.35 7.75
CA PHE A 312 12.72 -29.90 7.97
C PHE A 312 13.72 -30.96 7.53
N LEU A 313 14.56 -30.60 6.56
CA LEU A 313 15.66 -31.43 6.07
C LEU A 313 17.00 -30.80 6.47
N SER A 314 17.89 -31.59 7.08
CA SER A 314 19.31 -31.21 7.17
C SER A 314 19.92 -31.20 5.78
N LEU A 315 20.93 -30.36 5.58
CA LEU A 315 21.59 -30.22 4.27
C LEU A 315 22.21 -31.52 3.75
N THR A 316 22.60 -32.43 4.65
CA THR A 316 23.24 -33.71 4.33
C THR A 316 22.24 -34.84 4.06
N ARG A 317 20.95 -34.64 4.34
CA ARG A 317 19.96 -35.70 4.15
C ARG A 317 19.73 -35.95 2.66
N GLU A 318 20.00 -37.18 2.22
CA GLU A 318 19.67 -37.61 0.86
C GLU A 318 18.16 -37.79 0.67
N ILE A 319 17.67 -37.32 -0.47
CA ILE A 319 16.28 -37.45 -0.89
C ILE A 319 16.20 -37.75 -2.39
N GLU A 320 15.13 -38.40 -2.81
CA GLU A 320 14.80 -38.58 -4.23
C GLU A 320 14.14 -37.32 -4.80
N PRO A 321 14.24 -37.05 -6.11
CA PRO A 321 13.47 -36.00 -6.77
C PRO A 321 11.97 -36.22 -6.59
N TYR A 322 11.23 -35.16 -6.30
CA TYR A 322 9.78 -35.21 -6.10
C TYR A 322 9.10 -33.94 -6.59
N GLU A 323 7.83 -34.03 -6.95
CA GLU A 323 6.98 -32.87 -7.26
C GLU A 323 5.80 -32.81 -6.29
N HIS A 324 5.96 -32.02 -5.23
CA HIS A 324 4.97 -31.88 -4.17
C HIS A 324 4.87 -30.43 -3.70
N ARG A 325 3.66 -29.89 -3.69
CA ARG A 325 3.32 -28.53 -3.25
C ARG A 325 2.51 -28.61 -1.95
N TRP A 326 2.64 -27.59 -1.10
CA TRP A 326 2.01 -27.60 0.22
C TRP A 326 0.47 -27.64 0.21
N ASN A 327 -0.17 -27.27 -0.90
CA ASN A 327 -1.62 -27.37 -1.05
C ASN A 327 -2.10 -28.77 -1.46
N GLN A 328 -1.19 -29.72 -1.65
CA GLN A 328 -1.54 -31.10 -2.00
C GLN A 328 -1.71 -31.95 -0.73
N PRO A 329 -2.65 -32.92 -0.74
CA PRO A 329 -2.77 -33.93 0.31
C PRO A 329 -1.43 -34.63 0.57
N GLY A 330 -1.14 -34.97 1.81
CA GLY A 330 0.15 -35.56 2.21
C GLY A 330 1.28 -34.54 2.45
N SER A 331 0.98 -33.23 2.40
CA SER A 331 1.93 -32.21 2.87
C SER A 331 2.07 -32.23 4.38
N VAL A 332 3.30 -32.01 4.87
CA VAL A 332 3.60 -32.00 6.29
C VAL A 332 2.80 -30.91 7.02
N THR A 333 2.34 -31.26 8.21
CA THR A 333 1.51 -30.44 9.09
C THR A 333 2.37 -29.62 10.06
N ALA A 334 1.77 -28.61 10.71
CA ALA A 334 2.49 -27.84 11.72
C ALA A 334 2.88 -28.68 12.95
N VAL A 335 2.08 -29.68 13.30
CA VAL A 335 2.36 -30.61 14.42
C VAL A 335 3.57 -31.48 14.10
N GLU A 336 3.64 -32.01 12.87
CA GLU A 336 4.80 -32.78 12.42
C GLU A 336 6.07 -31.92 12.34
N LEU A 337 5.97 -30.66 11.90
CA LEU A 337 7.11 -29.73 11.91
C LEU A 337 7.61 -29.47 13.34
N LEU A 338 6.71 -29.29 14.31
CA LEU A 338 7.07 -29.12 15.72
C LEU A 338 7.78 -30.37 16.26
N ALA A 339 7.25 -31.55 15.97
CA ALA A 339 7.87 -32.82 16.36
C ALA A 339 9.27 -33.01 15.72
N GLN A 340 9.44 -32.60 14.46
CA GLN A 340 10.74 -32.62 13.80
C GLN A 340 11.73 -31.65 14.44
N ALA A 341 11.31 -30.43 14.75
CA ALA A 341 12.17 -29.45 15.43
C ALA A 341 12.60 -29.97 16.81
N ALA A 342 11.70 -30.59 17.56
CA ALA A 342 12.01 -31.23 18.84
C ALA A 342 13.00 -32.40 18.68
N ALA A 343 12.79 -33.28 17.68
CA ALA A 343 13.70 -34.39 17.40
C ALA A 343 15.10 -33.93 16.96
N LEU A 344 15.21 -32.74 16.38
CA LEU A 344 16.49 -32.11 16.03
C LEU A 344 17.13 -31.35 17.19
N GLY A 345 16.46 -31.23 18.35
CA GLY A 345 16.92 -30.40 19.47
C GLY A 345 16.87 -28.89 19.18
N LEU A 346 15.98 -28.47 18.28
CA LEU A 346 15.87 -27.09 17.79
C LEU A 346 14.53 -26.43 18.14
N ALA A 347 13.64 -27.12 18.87
CA ALA A 347 12.35 -26.55 19.25
C ALA A 347 12.50 -25.24 20.05
N ASP A 348 13.48 -25.20 20.95
CA ASP A 348 13.77 -24.06 21.83
C ASP A 348 14.94 -23.20 21.31
N ALA A 349 15.14 -23.12 19.99
CA ALA A 349 16.20 -22.30 19.41
C ALA A 349 15.95 -20.80 19.63
N ASP A 350 16.90 -20.13 20.30
CA ASP A 350 16.81 -18.69 20.65
C ASP A 350 16.84 -17.75 19.43
N ASP A 351 17.56 -18.13 18.37
CA ASP A 351 17.73 -17.29 17.17
C ASP A 351 17.37 -18.07 15.89
N VAL A 352 16.16 -17.83 15.38
CA VAL A 352 15.65 -18.47 14.17
C VAL A 352 15.43 -17.44 13.07
N ILE A 353 15.99 -17.68 11.89
CA ILE A 353 15.86 -16.84 10.70
C ILE A 353 15.18 -17.62 9.58
N LEU A 354 14.01 -17.15 9.14
CA LEU A 354 13.22 -17.75 8.08
C LEU A 354 13.47 -17.03 6.75
N LEU A 355 14.31 -17.61 5.90
CA LEU A 355 14.59 -17.12 4.54
C LEU A 355 13.63 -17.74 3.51
N THR A 356 12.38 -17.98 3.89
CA THR A 356 11.37 -18.65 3.06
C THR A 356 10.31 -17.67 2.53
N PRO A 357 9.59 -18.00 1.43
CA PRO A 357 8.41 -17.25 1.00
C PRO A 357 7.24 -17.34 1.99
N SER A 358 6.33 -16.36 1.94
CA SER A 358 5.26 -16.16 2.93
C SER A 358 4.46 -17.42 3.31
N ALA A 359 4.11 -18.28 2.35
CA ALA A 359 3.34 -19.50 2.63
C ALA A 359 4.11 -20.51 3.50
N TYR A 360 5.42 -20.61 3.29
CA TYR A 360 6.32 -21.47 4.05
C TYR A 360 6.67 -20.82 5.39
N THR A 361 6.91 -19.51 5.40
CA THR A 361 7.15 -18.72 6.61
C THR A 361 6.02 -18.87 7.62
N ALA A 362 4.77 -18.73 7.19
CA ALA A 362 3.60 -18.82 8.07
C ALA A 362 3.50 -20.19 8.78
N ARG A 363 4.06 -21.25 8.20
CA ARG A 363 4.08 -22.59 8.81
C ARG A 363 5.23 -22.72 9.81
N ALA A 364 6.44 -22.32 9.41
CA ALA A 364 7.60 -22.34 10.29
C ALA A 364 7.42 -21.42 11.51
N ALA A 365 6.72 -20.30 11.36
CA ALA A 365 6.38 -19.39 12.46
C ALA A 365 5.45 -20.02 13.52
N ARG A 366 4.79 -21.16 13.23
CA ARG A 366 4.06 -21.92 14.25
C ARG A 366 4.97 -22.79 15.11
N VAL A 367 6.16 -23.11 14.61
CA VAL A 367 7.20 -23.82 15.36
C VAL A 367 8.02 -22.82 16.17
N TRP A 368 8.38 -21.69 15.55
CA TRP A 368 9.14 -20.61 16.17
C TRP A 368 8.41 -19.27 16.01
N PRO A 369 7.51 -18.91 16.94
CA PRO A 369 6.73 -17.66 16.86
C PRO A 369 7.58 -16.39 16.82
N GLU A 370 8.73 -16.41 17.49
CA GLU A 370 9.67 -15.28 17.57
C GLU A 370 10.68 -15.25 16.40
N ALA A 371 10.54 -16.13 15.40
CA ALA A 371 11.48 -16.20 14.30
C ALA A 371 11.46 -14.96 13.41
N ARG A 372 12.65 -14.50 13.02
CA ARG A 372 12.81 -13.37 12.10
C ARG A 372 12.53 -13.82 10.68
N ALA A 373 11.60 -13.16 10.00
CA ALA A 373 11.20 -13.50 8.63
C ALA A 373 11.48 -12.37 7.63
N PRO A 374 12.75 -12.10 7.28
CA PRO A 374 13.14 -10.93 6.49
C PRO A 374 12.63 -10.93 5.04
N LEU A 375 12.09 -12.06 4.54
CA LEU A 375 11.54 -12.18 3.18
C LEU A 375 10.00 -12.18 3.13
N ALA A 376 9.35 -12.18 4.30
CA ALA A 376 7.90 -12.25 4.39
C ALA A 376 7.27 -11.02 3.69
N HIS A 377 6.14 -11.27 3.00
CA HIS A 377 5.36 -10.23 2.32
C HIS A 377 6.09 -9.48 1.19
N MET A 378 7.24 -9.98 0.73
CA MET A 378 7.98 -9.39 -0.39
C MET A 378 7.72 -10.15 -1.70
N GLY A 379 7.70 -9.42 -2.82
CA GLY A 379 7.75 -10.03 -4.15
C GLY A 379 9.13 -10.61 -4.47
N ILE A 380 9.20 -11.57 -5.40
CA ILE A 380 10.41 -12.36 -5.69
C ILE A 380 11.66 -11.51 -5.97
N GLY A 381 11.54 -10.41 -6.71
CA GLY A 381 12.68 -9.52 -6.99
C GLY A 381 13.25 -8.86 -5.74
N ARG A 382 12.38 -8.38 -4.83
CA ARG A 382 12.79 -7.81 -3.54
C ARG A 382 13.39 -8.85 -2.62
N GLN A 383 12.87 -10.09 -2.63
CA GLN A 383 13.44 -11.20 -1.87
C GLN A 383 14.87 -11.49 -2.31
N LEU A 384 15.12 -11.58 -3.62
CA LEU A 384 16.47 -11.83 -4.16
C LEU A 384 17.45 -10.70 -3.78
N ALA A 385 17.02 -9.43 -3.87
CA ALA A 385 17.83 -8.29 -3.44
C ALA A 385 18.12 -8.33 -1.93
N ARG A 386 17.12 -8.67 -1.10
CA ARG A 386 17.28 -8.80 0.35
C ARG A 386 18.24 -9.92 0.73
N LEU A 387 18.19 -11.06 0.05
CA LEU A 387 19.11 -12.18 0.25
C LEU A 387 20.57 -11.80 -0.11
N ALA A 388 20.77 -11.07 -1.20
CA ALA A 388 22.10 -10.55 -1.56
C ALA A 388 22.65 -9.61 -0.48
N SER A 389 21.82 -8.68 -0.01
CA SER A 389 22.16 -7.77 1.09
C SER A 389 22.49 -8.53 2.38
N LEU A 390 21.69 -9.52 2.79
CA LEU A 390 21.97 -10.32 3.99
C LEU A 390 23.35 -10.99 3.87
N ARG A 391 23.64 -11.67 2.77
CA ARG A 391 24.92 -12.32 2.50
C ARG A 391 26.11 -11.35 2.64
N GLU A 392 25.98 -10.13 2.14
CA GLU A 392 27.05 -9.12 2.16
C GLU A 392 27.28 -8.52 3.54
N HIS A 393 26.24 -8.45 4.38
CA HIS A 393 26.30 -7.76 5.68
C HIS A 393 26.45 -8.73 6.87
N SER A 394 26.34 -10.05 6.66
CA SER A 394 26.54 -11.06 7.73
C SER A 394 27.95 -11.00 8.35
N GLY A 395 28.97 -10.58 7.59
CA GLY A 395 30.35 -10.47 8.06
C GLY A 395 30.70 -9.17 8.78
N SER A 396 29.84 -8.14 8.71
CA SER A 396 30.16 -6.80 9.23
C SER A 396 29.90 -6.64 10.74
N VAL A 397 29.37 -7.66 11.41
CA VAL A 397 28.96 -7.56 12.83
C VAL A 397 30.02 -8.08 13.80
N PHE A 398 31.12 -8.67 13.32
CA PHE A 398 32.09 -9.39 14.18
C PHE A 398 33.47 -8.74 14.37
N CYS A 399 33.71 -7.52 13.92
CA CYS A 399 34.93 -6.76 14.28
C CYS A 399 34.57 -5.58 15.19
N VAL A 400 34.40 -5.86 16.48
CA VAL A 400 34.67 -4.89 17.55
C VAL A 400 35.77 -5.50 18.41
N GLU A 401 37.00 -5.44 17.91
CA GLU A 401 38.20 -5.68 18.71
C GLU A 401 38.72 -4.35 19.24
N GLY A 402 38.89 -4.28 20.56
CA GLY A 402 40.00 -3.60 21.20
C GLY A 402 39.96 -2.07 21.25
N GLY A 403 39.65 -1.54 22.44
CA GLY A 403 39.80 -0.13 22.76
C GLY A 403 41.21 0.41 22.47
N GLY A 404 41.24 1.51 21.74
CA GLY A 404 42.36 2.45 21.68
C GLY A 404 41.77 3.85 21.62
N VAL A 405 41.96 4.63 22.68
CA VAL A 405 41.65 6.06 22.70
C VAL A 405 42.53 6.71 21.63
N PHE A 406 41.91 7.26 20.58
CA PHE A 406 42.57 8.19 19.68
C PHE A 406 41.64 9.39 19.45
N ASP A 407 42.08 10.53 19.98
CA ASP A 407 41.65 11.86 19.58
C ASP A 407 41.99 12.08 18.10
N ALA A 408 41.00 12.38 17.25
CA ALA A 408 41.19 13.15 16.03
C ALA A 408 39.87 13.67 15.44
N ALA A 409 39.83 14.98 15.23
CA ALA A 409 38.81 15.77 14.54
C ALA A 409 38.55 15.30 13.08
N PRO A 410 37.39 15.67 12.49
CA PRO A 410 36.96 15.09 11.22
C PRO A 410 37.71 15.66 10.01
N GLN A 411 38.50 14.83 9.34
CA GLN A 411 38.91 15.07 7.96
C GLN A 411 37.84 14.51 7.00
N THR A 412 37.22 15.41 6.25
CA THR A 412 36.37 15.11 5.10
C THR A 412 37.18 14.42 4.00
N GLN A 413 36.94 13.13 3.75
CA GLN A 413 37.42 12.46 2.54
C GLN A 413 36.34 12.49 1.44
N ARG A 414 36.65 13.26 0.40
CA ARG A 414 36.00 13.24 -0.91
C ARG A 414 36.38 11.95 -1.64
N TRP A 415 35.39 11.30 -2.25
CA TRP A 415 35.60 10.27 -3.28
C TRP A 415 36.01 10.92 -4.61
N PRO A 416 36.97 10.34 -5.37
CA PRO A 416 37.42 10.91 -6.63
C PRO A 416 36.52 10.45 -7.79
N CYS A 417 35.72 11.38 -8.31
CA CYS A 417 35.23 11.33 -9.68
C CYS A 417 35.87 12.48 -10.46
N GLY A 418 36.32 12.20 -11.68
CA GLY A 418 36.51 13.24 -12.70
C GLY A 418 37.96 13.50 -13.09
N ARG A 419 38.33 12.85 -14.20
CA ARG A 419 39.43 13.25 -15.09
C ARG A 419 39.11 14.66 -15.62
N GLN A 420 39.88 15.69 -15.27
CA GLN A 420 39.80 17.02 -15.88
C GLN A 420 40.39 16.99 -17.30
N PRO A 421 39.76 17.62 -18.30
CA PRO A 421 40.47 18.17 -19.44
C PRO A 421 40.94 19.59 -19.13
N SER A 422 42.16 19.87 -19.57
CA SER A 422 42.89 21.14 -19.48
C SER A 422 42.18 22.29 -20.21
N SER A 423 42.16 23.45 -19.57
CA SER A 423 41.87 24.75 -20.15
C SER A 423 42.98 25.22 -21.10
N GLY A 424 42.59 25.55 -22.34
CA GLY A 424 43.37 26.31 -23.32
C GLY A 424 42.43 27.32 -24.03
N PRO A 425 42.96 28.41 -24.60
CA PRO A 425 42.27 29.70 -24.69
C PRO A 425 41.27 29.81 -25.85
N ALA A 426 40.35 30.75 -25.66
CA ALA A 426 39.31 31.14 -26.58
C ALA A 426 39.88 31.74 -27.87
N ASP A 427 39.52 31.13 -29.00
CA ASP A 427 39.55 31.77 -30.30
C ASP A 427 38.16 31.75 -30.94
N THR A 428 37.73 32.98 -31.24
CA THR A 428 36.67 33.43 -32.13
C THR A 428 36.20 32.45 -33.19
N TRP A 429 34.90 32.12 -33.18
CA TRP A 429 34.17 31.69 -34.36
C TRP A 429 32.97 32.61 -34.58
N ALA A 430 33.04 33.37 -35.66
CA ALA A 430 31.97 34.22 -36.16
C ALA A 430 30.87 33.36 -36.78
N GLY A 431 29.65 33.47 -36.25
CA GLY A 431 28.45 32.94 -36.90
C GLY A 431 27.97 33.89 -38.02
N PRO A 432 27.40 33.36 -39.11
CA PRO A 432 26.85 34.19 -40.19
C PRO A 432 25.53 34.88 -39.76
N PRO A 433 25.17 36.01 -40.39
CA PRO A 433 24.05 36.83 -39.94
C PRO A 433 22.69 36.22 -40.25
N PHE A 434 21.81 36.42 -39.27
CA PHE A 434 20.37 36.20 -39.26
C PHE A 434 19.71 36.93 -40.43
N THR A 435 18.95 36.20 -41.27
CA THR A 435 18.13 36.77 -42.35
C THR A 435 16.67 36.86 -41.89
N GLU A 436 16.04 38.00 -42.18
CA GLU A 436 14.66 38.35 -41.81
C GLU A 436 13.61 37.39 -42.39
N PRO A 437 12.44 37.22 -41.72
CA PRO A 437 11.36 36.38 -42.23
C PRO A 437 10.62 37.07 -43.38
N THR A 438 10.54 36.35 -44.50
CA THR A 438 9.74 36.71 -45.68
C THR A 438 8.25 36.55 -45.41
N THR A 439 7.50 37.60 -45.73
CA THR A 439 6.03 37.72 -45.72
C THR A 439 5.36 36.65 -46.58
N ILE A 440 4.42 35.89 -46.02
CA ILE A 440 3.53 34.98 -46.76
C ILE A 440 2.25 35.76 -47.15
N PRO A 441 1.78 35.71 -48.41
CA PRO A 441 0.54 36.35 -48.79
C PRO A 441 -0.69 35.55 -48.32
N VAL A 442 -1.65 36.28 -47.74
CA VAL A 442 -2.99 35.84 -47.34
C VAL A 442 -3.79 35.44 -48.58
N SER A 443 -4.26 34.19 -48.61
CA SER A 443 -5.21 33.69 -49.61
C SER A 443 -6.65 33.92 -49.12
N GLN A 444 -7.42 34.65 -49.91
CA GLN A 444 -8.81 35.03 -49.65
C GLN A 444 -9.74 33.84 -49.92
N SER A 445 -10.62 33.52 -48.96
CA SER A 445 -11.77 32.64 -49.17
C SER A 445 -13.03 33.47 -49.44
N PRO A 446 -13.94 33.02 -50.32
CA PRO A 446 -15.05 33.84 -50.78
C PRO A 446 -16.24 33.83 -49.82
N THR A 447 -16.91 34.98 -49.79
CA THR A 447 -18.21 35.28 -49.19
C THR A 447 -19.34 34.45 -49.81
N PRO A 448 -20.30 33.92 -49.04
CA PRO A 448 -21.59 33.51 -49.57
C PRO A 448 -22.59 34.68 -49.54
N SER A 449 -23.17 34.95 -50.70
CA SER A 449 -24.27 35.90 -50.90
C SER A 449 -25.56 35.43 -50.24
N ALA A 450 -26.29 36.41 -49.70
CA ALA A 450 -27.64 36.29 -49.21
C ALA A 450 -28.65 36.30 -50.37
N GLU A 451 -29.65 35.41 -50.30
CA GLU A 451 -30.93 35.58 -51.00
C GLU A 451 -32.08 35.13 -50.07
N THR A 452 -33.07 36.00 -49.91
CA THR A 452 -34.33 35.82 -49.16
C THR A 452 -35.49 35.70 -50.17
N PRO A 453 -36.75 35.39 -49.79
CA PRO A 453 -37.49 34.28 -50.38
C PRO A 453 -38.71 34.71 -51.22
N GLY A 454 -39.28 33.76 -51.96
CA GLY A 454 -40.59 33.89 -52.62
C GLY A 454 -41.46 32.64 -52.37
N PRO A 455 -42.77 32.78 -52.10
CA PRO A 455 -43.61 31.69 -51.58
C PRO A 455 -44.46 31.04 -52.69
N THR A 456 -44.76 29.74 -52.60
CA THR A 456 -46.13 29.21 -52.88
C THR A 456 -46.31 27.71 -52.62
N SER A 457 -47.53 27.41 -52.12
CA SER A 457 -48.36 26.20 -52.30
C SER A 457 -48.12 24.91 -51.48
N THR A 458 -49.05 24.74 -50.53
CA THR A 458 -49.71 23.53 -49.99
C THR A 458 -50.15 22.53 -51.09
N PRO A 459 -50.31 21.21 -50.80
CA PRO A 459 -51.43 20.67 -50.00
C PRO A 459 -50.96 19.68 -48.90
N ASP A 460 -51.43 19.79 -47.67
CA ASP A 460 -52.64 19.16 -47.09
C ASP A 460 -52.85 17.68 -47.46
N LEU A 461 -52.62 16.79 -46.47
CA LEU A 461 -53.46 15.65 -46.13
C LEU A 461 -52.92 14.92 -44.88
N GLY A 462 -53.59 15.13 -43.75
CA GLY A 462 -54.05 14.06 -42.87
C GLY A 462 -53.09 13.42 -41.84
N GLY A 463 -53.27 13.78 -40.56
CA GLY A 463 -53.68 12.76 -39.59
C GLY A 463 -52.75 12.41 -38.40
N ARG A 464 -53.02 13.09 -37.27
CA ARG A 464 -53.15 12.55 -35.88
C ARG A 464 -51.90 12.32 -35.00
N PRO A 465 -52.07 12.39 -33.65
CA PRO A 465 -51.19 13.20 -32.81
C PRO A 465 -50.40 12.40 -31.76
N GLY A 466 -49.25 12.92 -31.37
CA GLY A 466 -48.51 12.51 -30.17
C GLY A 466 -47.73 13.70 -29.63
N GLY A 467 -48.24 14.31 -28.56
CA GLY A 467 -47.74 15.56 -28.01
C GLY A 467 -46.33 15.46 -27.47
N GLY A 468 -45.43 16.26 -28.03
CA GLY A 468 -44.17 16.66 -27.41
C GLY A 468 -44.35 18.04 -26.78
N TRP A 469 -44.08 18.15 -25.48
CA TRP A 469 -43.84 19.42 -24.82
C TRP A 469 -42.31 19.55 -24.69
N TRP A 470 -41.73 20.47 -25.45
CA TRP A 470 -40.37 20.95 -25.27
C TRP A 470 -40.44 22.37 -24.71
N PHE A 471 -39.86 22.58 -23.52
CA PHE A 471 -39.31 23.87 -23.14
C PHE A 471 -37.81 23.82 -23.41
N GLY A 472 -37.35 24.74 -24.25
CA GLY A 472 -35.94 24.97 -24.50
C GLY A 472 -35.30 25.75 -23.35
N ILE A 473 -34.16 25.26 -22.88
CA ILE A 473 -33.09 26.10 -22.34
C ILE A 473 -31.82 25.66 -23.04
N ALA A 474 -31.20 26.63 -23.72
CA ALA A 474 -29.93 26.47 -24.39
C ALA A 474 -28.80 26.27 -23.36
N ALA A 475 -28.17 25.11 -23.41
CA ALA A 475 -26.82 24.88 -22.93
C ALA A 475 -26.12 23.99 -23.97
N GLY A 476 -24.97 24.45 -24.48
CA GLY A 476 -24.20 23.72 -25.50
C GLY A 476 -23.74 22.34 -25.01
N PRO A 477 -23.47 21.39 -25.92
CA PRO A 477 -23.17 20.02 -25.52
C PRO A 477 -21.74 19.91 -24.98
N CYS A 478 -21.61 19.73 -23.66
CA CYS A 478 -20.46 19.02 -23.10
C CYS A 478 -20.57 17.55 -23.50
N VAL A 479 -19.61 17.08 -24.27
CA VAL A 479 -19.42 15.65 -24.57
C VAL A 479 -19.08 14.94 -23.25
N GLN A 480 -20.00 14.14 -22.73
CA GLN A 480 -19.71 13.21 -21.64
C GLN A 480 -18.74 12.12 -22.15
N PRO A 481 -17.68 11.77 -21.41
CA PRO A 481 -16.85 10.63 -21.78
C PRO A 481 -17.64 9.32 -21.66
N PRO A 482 -17.38 8.31 -22.50
CA PRO A 482 -18.09 7.04 -22.45
C PRO A 482 -17.68 6.26 -21.18
N TRP A 483 -18.63 6.05 -20.26
CA TRP A 483 -18.46 5.23 -19.06
C TRP A 483 -18.96 3.80 -19.30
N PRO A 484 -18.34 2.78 -18.69
CA PRO A 484 -18.67 1.38 -18.99
C PRO A 484 -19.96 0.94 -18.29
N SER A 485 -20.92 0.46 -19.09
CA SER A 485 -21.94 -0.48 -18.61
C SER A 485 -21.26 -1.78 -18.20
N THR A 486 -21.49 -2.24 -16.97
CA THR A 486 -21.01 -3.53 -16.48
C THR A 486 -21.74 -4.66 -17.19
N ASN A 487 -21.14 -5.22 -18.25
CA ASN A 487 -21.61 -6.44 -18.88
C ASN A 487 -21.37 -7.64 -17.95
N GLN A 488 -22.44 -8.15 -17.35
CA GLN A 488 -22.51 -9.51 -16.82
C GLN A 488 -22.47 -10.49 -17.99
N THR A 489 -21.36 -11.19 -18.17
CA THR A 489 -21.32 -12.39 -19.00
C THR A 489 -21.81 -13.59 -18.17
N GLY A 490 -23.04 -14.00 -18.42
CA GLY A 490 -23.58 -15.27 -17.93
C GLY A 490 -22.80 -16.45 -18.52
N ARG A 491 -22.13 -17.21 -17.67
CA ARG A 491 -21.60 -18.54 -18.02
C ARG A 491 -22.72 -19.56 -17.85
N HIS A 492 -23.21 -20.08 -18.97
CA HIS A 492 -24.06 -21.27 -18.99
C HIS A 492 -23.26 -22.48 -18.48
N HIS A 493 -23.77 -23.13 -17.42
CA HIS A 493 -23.39 -24.48 -17.03
C HIS A 493 -23.91 -25.46 -18.08
N ARG A 494 -23.01 -26.23 -18.72
CA ARG A 494 -23.37 -27.52 -19.33
C ARG A 494 -23.42 -28.57 -18.23
N SER A 495 -24.59 -29.14 -18.04
CA SER A 495 -24.81 -30.42 -17.38
C SER A 495 -24.50 -31.54 -18.36
N ASP A 496 -23.46 -32.31 -18.09
CA ASP A 496 -23.25 -33.61 -18.74
C ASP A 496 -24.04 -34.67 -17.96
N ALA A 497 -24.86 -35.39 -18.72
CA ALA A 497 -25.69 -36.48 -18.30
C ALA A 497 -24.88 -37.77 -18.17
N SER A 498 -25.25 -38.57 -17.17
CA SER A 498 -24.86 -39.97 -17.01
C SER A 498 -25.33 -40.82 -18.18
N ALA A 499 -24.46 -41.68 -18.70
CA ALA A 499 -24.81 -42.97 -19.29
C ALA A 499 -23.57 -43.89 -19.32
N GLU A 500 -23.79 -45.12 -18.83
CA GLU A 500 -22.94 -46.34 -18.84
C GLU A 500 -21.75 -46.44 -17.87
#